data_AF-A0A7X3WT36-F1
#
_entry.id   AF-A0A7X3WT36-F1
#
_cell.length_a   1.000
_cell.length_b   1.000
_cell.length_c   1.000
_cell.angle_alpha   90.00
_cell.angle_beta   90.00
_cell.angle_gamma   90.00
#
_symmetry.space_group_name_H-M   'P 1'
#
loop_
_entity.id
_entity.type
_entity.pdbx_description
1 polymer ?
#
loop_
_entity_poly.entity_id
_entity_poly.type
_entity_poly.pdbx_seq_one_letter_code
_entity_poly.pdbx_strand_id
1 'polypeptide(L)'
;MLDQYPYPEYEGRRNIVIGILVSLLTCGIYGLYWQYKQMETLNAWLKRNEYSFWPWLLLSIITCGIYSIYYEYKMANGINTVQTDNDLVFDSSLPIICVLLAIFGFGIASLAVQQHQINRLYGQTPNV
;
A
#
# COMPACT_ATOMS: atom_id res chain seq x y z
N MET A 1 -19.41 4.95 13.81
CA MET A 1 -18.37 3.89 13.91
C MET A 1 -17.99 3.26 12.56
N LEU A 2 -18.57 3.70 11.43
CA LEU A 2 -18.00 3.48 10.08
C LEU A 2 -17.09 4.65 9.65
N ASP A 3 -16.91 5.64 10.52
CA ASP A 3 -16.37 6.95 10.17
C ASP A 3 -14.83 7.01 10.19
N GLN A 4 -14.17 6.04 10.85
CA GLN A 4 -12.70 6.00 11.02
C GLN A 4 -11.99 5.39 9.80
N TYR A 5 -12.60 4.38 9.16
CA TYR A 5 -12.09 3.74 7.94
C TYR A 5 -13.22 3.54 6.93
N PRO A 6 -13.42 4.48 5.99
CA PRO A 6 -14.54 4.40 5.04
C PRO A 6 -14.37 3.30 3.98
N TYR A 7 -13.22 2.61 3.92
CA TYR A 7 -12.99 1.45 3.06
C TYR A 7 -13.28 0.15 3.82
N PRO A 8 -14.12 -0.75 3.29
CA PRO A 8 -14.53 -1.96 4.01
C PRO A 8 -13.37 -2.93 4.24
N GLU A 9 -13.30 -3.52 5.43
CA GLU A 9 -12.20 -4.44 5.81
C GLU A 9 -12.12 -5.67 4.89
N TYR A 10 -13.26 -6.25 4.52
CA TYR A 10 -13.28 -7.42 3.63
C TYR A 10 -12.68 -7.14 2.24
N GLU A 11 -12.63 -5.86 1.83
CA GLU A 11 -11.95 -5.44 0.60
C GLU A 11 -10.53 -4.93 0.84
N GLY A 12 -10.21 -4.36 2.01
CA GLY A 12 -8.92 -3.76 2.30
C GLY A 12 -7.87 -4.74 2.87
N ARG A 13 -8.31 -5.67 3.71
CA ARG A 13 -7.45 -6.64 4.40
C ARG A 13 -7.12 -7.81 3.49
N ARG A 14 -5.83 -8.16 3.39
CA ARG A 14 -5.34 -9.24 2.50
C ARG A 14 -4.27 -10.08 3.16
N ASN A 15 -4.26 -11.39 2.89
CA ASN A 15 -3.16 -12.25 3.32
C ASN A 15 -1.92 -11.99 2.46
N ILE A 16 -0.85 -11.52 3.10
CA ILE A 16 0.41 -11.15 2.48
C ILE A 16 1.07 -12.36 1.81
N VAL A 17 1.06 -13.53 2.47
CA VAL A 17 1.69 -14.76 1.95
C VAL A 17 1.00 -15.20 0.67
N ILE A 18 -0.33 -15.22 0.67
CA ILE A 18 -1.12 -15.52 -0.53
C ILE A 18 -0.85 -14.49 -1.62
N GLY A 19 -0.79 -13.20 -1.27
CA GLY A 19 -0.51 -12.14 -2.23
C GLY A 19 0.86 -12.29 -2.91
N ILE A 20 1.90 -12.65 -2.16
CA ILE A 20 3.23 -12.92 -2.71
C ILE A 20 3.19 -14.15 -3.63
N LEU A 21 2.61 -15.26 -3.18
CA LEU A 21 2.54 -16.49 -3.98
C LEU A 21 1.79 -16.28 -5.29
N VAL A 22 0.62 -15.64 -5.25
CA VAL A 22 -0.18 -15.37 -6.44
C VAL A 22 0.53 -14.36 -7.36
N SER A 23 1.25 -13.38 -6.82
CA SER A 23 2.10 -12.48 -7.62
C SER A 23 3.17 -13.25 -8.38
N LEU A 24 3.85 -14.20 -7.74
CA LEU A 24 4.87 -15.02 -8.39
C LEU A 24 4.26 -15.95 -9.45
N LEU A 25 3.12 -16.58 -9.14
CA LEU A 25 2.41 -17.48 -10.06
C LEU A 25 1.87 -16.74 -11.30
N THR A 26 1.49 -15.48 -11.15
CA THR A 26 0.94 -14.64 -12.24
C THR A 26 2.01 -13.76 -12.89
N CYS A 27 3.30 -14.05 -12.69
CA CYS A 27 4.41 -13.27 -13.23
C CYS A 27 4.34 -11.77 -12.91
N GLY A 28 3.85 -11.41 -11.73
CA GLY A 28 3.73 -10.04 -11.24
C GLY A 28 2.40 -9.35 -11.58
N ILE A 29 1.53 -9.95 -12.40
CA ILE A 29 0.23 -9.34 -12.78
C ILE A 29 -0.65 -9.10 -11.56
N TYR A 30 -0.73 -10.08 -10.64
CA TYR A 30 -1.48 -9.90 -9.40
C TYR A 30 -0.86 -8.79 -8.51
N GLY A 31 0.45 -8.56 -8.59
CA GLY A 31 1.10 -7.44 -7.90
C GLY A 31 0.54 -6.08 -8.31
N LEU A 32 0.23 -5.90 -9.60
CA LEU A 32 -0.40 -4.67 -10.10
C LEU A 32 -1.83 -4.49 -9.55
N TYR A 33 -2.62 -5.56 -9.54
CA TYR A 33 -3.96 -5.55 -8.95
C TYR A 33 -3.92 -5.25 -7.44
N TRP A 34 -2.96 -5.86 -6.73
CA TRP A 34 -2.76 -5.63 -5.31
C TRP A 34 -2.40 -4.17 -5.04
N GLN A 35 -1.49 -3.59 -5.83
CA GLN A 35 -1.12 -2.18 -5.73
C GLN A 35 -2.32 -1.26 -5.95
N TYR A 36 -3.15 -1.51 -6.98
CA TYR A 36 -4.39 -0.77 -7.20
C TYR A 36 -5.30 -0.79 -5.96
N LYS A 37 -5.49 -1.95 -5.34
CA LYS A 37 -6.35 -2.06 -4.16
C LYS A 37 -5.80 -1.33 -2.92
N GLN A 38 -4.48 -1.30 -2.76
CA GLN A 38 -3.88 -0.48 -1.70
C GLN A 38 -4.06 1.02 -1.97
N MET A 39 -4.00 1.47 -3.24
CA MET A 39 -4.30 2.86 -3.60
C MET A 39 -5.74 3.25 -3.26
N GLU A 40 -6.72 2.40 -3.59
CA GLU A 40 -8.13 2.64 -3.25
C GLU A 40 -8.34 2.74 -1.73
N THR A 41 -7.75 1.80 -0.98
CA THR A 41 -7.83 1.77 0.48
C THR A 41 -7.29 3.08 1.07
N LEU A 42 -6.11 3.51 0.61
CA LEU A 42 -5.43 4.68 1.15
C LEU A 42 -6.11 5.99 0.74
N ASN A 43 -6.64 6.10 -0.49
CA ASN A 43 -7.46 7.24 -0.91
C ASN A 43 -8.70 7.40 -0.03
N ALA A 44 -9.39 6.29 0.24
CA ALA A 44 -10.59 6.30 1.07
C ALA A 44 -10.25 6.75 2.50
N TRP A 45 -9.21 6.19 3.12
CA TRP A 45 -8.78 6.56 4.46
C TRP A 45 -8.35 8.02 4.60
N LEU A 46 -7.60 8.53 3.63
CA LEU A 46 -7.13 9.91 3.61
C LEU A 46 -8.16 10.89 3.03
N LYS A 47 -9.33 10.41 2.61
CA LYS A 47 -10.40 11.19 1.96
C LYS A 47 -9.90 12.07 0.81
N ARG A 48 -8.94 11.53 0.02
CA ARG A 48 -8.28 12.21 -1.10
C ARG A 48 -8.20 11.29 -2.32
N ASN A 49 -8.23 11.85 -3.52
CA ASN A 49 -8.08 11.09 -4.78
C ASN A 49 -6.67 11.23 -5.36
N GLU A 50 -5.65 11.09 -4.53
CA GLU A 50 -4.26 11.30 -4.94
C GLU A 50 -3.60 10.08 -5.56
N TYR A 51 -4.05 8.87 -5.19
CA TYR A 51 -3.46 7.61 -5.62
C TYR A 51 -4.30 7.01 -6.76
N SER A 52 -3.81 7.10 -7.99
CA SER A 52 -4.52 6.56 -9.17
C SER A 52 -3.65 5.56 -9.93
N PHE A 53 -4.21 4.40 -10.26
CA PHE A 53 -3.50 3.30 -10.92
C PHE A 53 -3.04 3.63 -12.34
N TRP A 54 -3.94 4.17 -13.18
CA TRP A 54 -3.61 4.45 -14.58
C TRP A 54 -2.49 5.50 -14.75
N PRO A 55 -2.53 6.66 -14.07
CA PRO A 55 -1.42 7.59 -14.10
C PRO A 55 -0.12 6.99 -13.56
N TRP A 56 -0.20 6.20 -12.48
CA TRP A 56 0.97 5.53 -11.92
C TRP A 56 1.61 4.55 -12.89
N LEU A 57 0.83 3.68 -13.53
CA LEU A 57 1.33 2.70 -14.49
C LEU A 57 1.98 3.38 -15.70
N LEU A 58 1.29 4.39 -16.24
CA LEU A 58 1.79 5.15 -17.40
C LEU A 58 3.09 5.89 -17.08
N LEU A 59 3.16 6.58 -15.94
CA LEU A 59 4.37 7.28 -15.52
C LEU A 59 5.50 6.31 -15.17
N SER A 60 5.19 5.16 -14.57
CA SER A 60 6.18 4.10 -14.32
C SER A 60 6.77 3.58 -15.63
N ILE A 61 5.99 3.42 -16.69
CA ILE A 61 6.51 3.00 -18.00
C ILE A 61 7.35 4.12 -18.64
N ILE A 62 6.84 5.36 -18.67
CA ILE A 62 7.54 6.51 -19.29
C ILE A 62 8.87 6.80 -18.60
N THR A 63 8.95 6.63 -17.28
CA THR A 63 10.15 6.90 -16.48
C THR A 63 11.02 5.67 -16.25
N CYS A 64 10.80 4.57 -16.99
CA CYS A 64 11.54 3.32 -16.85
C CYS A 64 11.58 2.78 -15.40
N GLY A 65 10.47 2.89 -14.68
CA GLY A 65 10.29 2.40 -13.32
C GLY A 65 10.70 3.38 -12.22
N ILE A 66 11.34 4.51 -12.54
CA ILE A 66 11.77 5.51 -11.55
C ILE A 66 10.56 6.08 -10.79
N TYR A 67 9.47 6.37 -11.51
CA TYR A 67 8.23 6.83 -10.87
C TYR A 67 7.65 5.80 -9.90
N SER A 68 7.81 4.50 -10.19
CA SER A 68 7.36 3.45 -9.27
C SER A 68 8.08 3.54 -7.92
N ILE A 69 9.39 3.81 -7.92
CA ILE A 69 10.18 3.97 -6.68
C ILE A 69 9.71 5.19 -5.87
N TYR A 70 9.50 6.33 -6.54
CA TYR A 70 8.92 7.51 -5.88
C TYR A 70 7.54 7.22 -5.30
N TYR A 71 6.75 6.41 -6.00
CA TYR A 71 5.41 6.07 -5.56
C TYR A 71 5.39 5.18 -4.31
N GLU A 72 6.32 4.24 -4.19
CA GLU A 72 6.49 3.43 -2.98
C GLU A 72 6.74 4.30 -1.74
N TYR A 73 7.56 5.35 -1.88
CA TYR A 73 7.73 6.35 -0.81
C TYR A 73 6.41 7.06 -0.49
N LYS A 74 5.70 7.54 -1.51
CA LYS A 74 4.45 8.31 -1.34
C LYS A 74 3.34 7.47 -0.69
N MET A 75 3.25 6.18 -1.02
CA MET A 75 2.30 5.25 -0.39
C MET A 75 2.64 4.99 1.07
N ALA A 76 3.90 4.65 1.35
CA ALA A 76 4.39 4.41 2.70
C ALA A 76 4.19 5.64 3.61
N ASN A 77 4.47 6.84 3.10
CA ASN A 77 4.22 8.08 3.83
C ASN A 77 2.73 8.32 4.09
N GLY A 78 1.86 8.00 3.13
CA GLY A 78 0.41 8.10 3.33
C GLY A 78 -0.11 7.14 4.40
N ILE A 79 0.41 5.91 4.45
CA ILE A 79 0.09 4.95 5.53
C ILE A 79 0.52 5.52 6.88
N ASN A 80 1.72 6.11 6.96
CA ASN A 80 2.19 6.77 8.16
C ASN A 80 1.30 7.95 8.58
N THR A 81 0.80 8.75 7.62
CA THR A 81 -0.19 9.81 7.92
C THR A 81 -1.44 9.23 8.56
N VAL A 82 -2.01 8.16 7.99
CA VAL A 82 -3.16 7.47 8.59
C VAL A 82 -2.83 6.95 9.98
N GLN A 83 -1.65 6.40 10.22
CA GLN A 83 -1.24 5.95 11.55
C GLN A 83 -1.19 7.09 12.57
N THR A 84 -0.58 8.22 12.21
CA THR A 84 -0.52 9.43 13.05
C THR A 84 -1.90 9.99 13.36
N ASP A 85 -2.80 10.05 12.36
CA ASP A 85 -4.17 10.54 12.53
C ASP A 85 -5.02 9.65 13.46
N ASN A 86 -4.57 8.42 13.72
CA ASN A 86 -5.23 7.44 14.58
C ASN A 86 -4.47 7.21 15.92
N ASP A 87 -3.55 8.09 16.29
CA ASP A 87 -2.72 8.00 17.51
C ASP A 87 -1.90 6.70 17.62
N LEU A 88 -1.59 6.08 16.48
CA LEU A 88 -0.78 4.86 16.41
C LEU A 88 0.71 5.19 16.25
N VAL A 89 1.55 4.27 16.73
CA VAL A 89 3.01 4.43 16.69
C VAL A 89 3.48 4.57 15.24
N PHE A 90 3.94 5.77 14.91
CA PHE A 90 4.60 6.12 13.65
C PHE A 90 5.96 5.42 13.55
N ASP A 91 6.19 4.69 12.46
CA ASP A 91 7.50 4.16 12.13
C ASP A 91 8.16 5.01 11.05
N SER A 92 9.06 5.91 11.47
CA SER A 92 9.82 6.82 10.60
C SER A 92 10.62 6.10 9.52
N SER A 93 10.92 4.81 9.72
CA SER A 93 11.78 4.03 8.81
C SER A 93 11.00 3.39 7.65
N LEU A 94 9.68 3.29 7.75
CA LEU A 94 8.85 2.56 6.79
C LEU A 94 8.95 3.07 5.34
N PRO A 95 8.91 4.40 5.06
CA PRO A 95 9.07 4.90 3.70
C PRO A 95 10.46 4.63 3.12
N ILE A 96 11.50 4.68 3.95
CA ILE A 96 12.89 4.43 3.53
C ILE A 96 13.07 2.95 3.22
N ILE A 97 12.53 2.04 4.03
CA ILE A 97 12.57 0.60 3.78
C ILE A 97 11.87 0.25 2.45
N CYS A 98 10.70 0.82 2.19
CA CYS A 98 9.95 0.59 0.93
C CYS A 98 10.75 1.05 -0.30
N VAL A 99 11.38 2.23 -0.22
CA VAL A 99 12.24 2.76 -1.29
C VAL A 99 13.46 1.88 -1.53
N LEU A 100 14.15 1.46 -0.48
CA LEU A 100 15.32 0.58 -0.61
C LEU A 100 14.92 -0.75 -1.26
N LEU A 101 13.83 -1.37 -0.82
CA LEU A 101 13.31 -2.60 -1.44
C LEU A 101 12.99 -2.40 -2.92
N ALA A 102 12.36 -1.28 -3.28
CA ALA A 102 12.03 -0.97 -4.67
C ALA A 102 13.28 -0.77 -5.55
N ILE A 103 14.31 -0.07 -5.04
CA ILE A 103 15.57 0.16 -5.76
C ILE A 103 16.29 -1.16 -6.07
N PHE A 104 16.25 -2.13 -5.15
CA PHE A 104 16.86 -3.45 -5.36
C PHE A 104 15.98 -4.41 -6.18
N GLY A 105 14.89 -3.94 -6.78
CA GLY A 105 14.01 -4.76 -7.62
C GLY A 105 13.01 -5.63 -6.83
N PHE A 106 12.89 -5.44 -5.52
CA PHE A 106 11.97 -6.17 -4.65
C PHE A 106 10.63 -5.44 -4.46
N GLY A 107 9.99 -5.02 -5.56
CA GLY A 107 8.69 -4.30 -5.50
C GLY A 107 7.59 -5.08 -4.75
N ILE A 108 7.58 -6.42 -4.89
CA ILE A 108 6.63 -7.30 -4.17
C ILE A 108 6.86 -7.25 -2.65
N ALA A 109 8.12 -7.14 -2.19
CA ALA A 109 8.42 -7.03 -0.77
C ALA A 109 7.95 -5.68 -0.21
N SER A 110 8.07 -4.59 -0.99
CA SER A 110 7.51 -3.28 -0.61
C SER A 110 5.99 -3.35 -0.46
N LEU A 111 5.28 -3.97 -1.42
CA LEU A 111 3.84 -4.21 -1.34
C LEU A 111 3.45 -5.02 -0.10
N ALA A 112 4.22 -6.06 0.23
CA ALA A 112 4.00 -6.88 1.41
C ALA A 112 4.14 -6.10 2.72
N VAL A 113 5.16 -5.24 2.82
CA VAL A 113 5.38 -4.37 4.00
C VAL A 113 4.22 -3.38 4.15
N GLN A 114 3.80 -2.73 3.07
CA GLN A 114 2.66 -1.81 3.09
C GLN A 114 1.37 -2.52 3.50
N GLN A 115 1.10 -3.69 2.93
CA GLN A 115 -0.11 -4.45 3.26
C GLN A 115 -0.10 -4.93 4.72
N HIS A 116 1.07 -5.24 5.29
CA HIS A 116 1.19 -5.54 6.71
C HIS A 116 0.70 -4.39 7.58
N GLN A 117 1.07 -3.15 7.23
CA GLN A 117 0.61 -1.97 7.95
C GLN A 117 -0.89 -1.74 7.79
N ILE A 118 -1.41 -1.87 6.56
CA ILE A 118 -2.85 -1.77 6.29
C ILE A 118 -3.62 -2.80 7.11
N ASN A 119 -3.17 -4.06 7.14
CA ASN A 119 -3.81 -5.12 7.92
C ASN A 119 -3.76 -4.84 9.43
N ARG A 120 -2.67 -4.24 9.93
CA ARG A 120 -2.53 -3.86 11.33
C ARG A 120 -3.54 -2.77 11.70
N LEU A 121 -3.73 -1.78 10.83
CA LEU A 121 -4.72 -0.72 11.00
C LEU A 121 -6.15 -1.27 11.09
N TYR A 122 -6.51 -2.24 10.24
CA TYR A 122 -7.78 -2.94 10.38
C TYR A 122 -7.87 -3.78 11.66
N GLY A 123 -6.82 -4.54 12.02
CA GLY A 123 -6.82 -5.40 13.21
C GLY A 123 -6.85 -4.66 14.55
N GLN A 124 -6.57 -3.36 14.55
CA GLN A 124 -6.68 -2.49 15.73
C GLN A 124 -8.05 -1.81 15.86
N THR A 125 -8.93 -1.97 14.87
CA THR A 125 -10.36 -1.67 15.11
C THR A 125 -10.90 -2.71 16.09
N PRO A 126 -11.53 -2.32 17.21
CA PRO A 126 -12.09 -3.27 18.13
C PRO A 126 -13.16 -4.08 17.41
N ASN A 127 -12.99 -5.40 17.40
CA ASN A 127 -14.05 -6.33 16.98
C ASN A 127 -15.29 -6.03 17.84
N VAL A 128 -16.39 -5.65 17.20
CA VAL A 128 -17.71 -5.59 17.83
C VAL A 128 -18.40 -6.93 17.64
#